data_AF-A0A7W0G004-F1
#
_entry.id   AF-A0A7W0G004-F1
#
_cell.length_a   1.000
_cell.length_b   1.000
_cell.length_c   1.000
_cell.angle_alpha   90.00
_cell.angle_beta   90.00
_cell.angle_gamma   90.00
#
_symmetry.space_group_name_H-M   'P 1'
#
loop_
_entity.id
_entity.type
_entity.pdbx_description
1 polymer ?
#
loop_
_entity_poly.entity_id
_entity_poly.type
_entity_poly.pdbx_seq_one_letter_code
_entity_poly.pdbx_strand_id
1 'polypeptide(L)'
;MTQEDYPREPEAVSEGATQALSHPDQEAAIRNAVLLWAEQNTRPEALDRKQKLRDKVSAVTSFFDFSGKHPGEVTPEDISRWRREMETRGLKPPTVYARVSRISSFYRWLMSDSQLSAFIRSNPAAQARPRYPRPYQSESTKALTDDEMNALLAAVRRLAEAGSVVGKRDYALLLFYFLTGLRRSEVISLRGKDLEFKEGTLVVKYRRKGGKFTAREVADPSAHEALSEYLKAAGRGNVLGTERPLWTRHDRAGKGGRRSPPAPSSRI
;
A
#
# COMPACT_ATOMS: atom_id res chain seq x y z
N MET A 1 33.93 64.56 51.92
CA MET A 1 34.26 63.98 50.60
C MET A 1 35.12 62.75 50.88
N THR A 2 34.70 61.51 50.67
CA THR A 2 33.45 60.99 50.10
C THR A 2 33.39 59.48 50.44
N GLN A 3 32.17 58.97 50.47
CA GLN A 3 31.70 57.64 50.89
C GLN A 3 31.80 56.61 49.75
N GLU A 4 31.79 55.31 50.11
CA GLU A 4 31.36 54.13 49.31
C GLU A 4 32.24 53.72 48.09
N ASP A 5 32.40 52.46 47.67
CA ASP A 5 31.51 51.29 47.75
C ASP A 5 32.28 49.97 47.43
N TYR A 6 31.69 48.82 47.82
CA TYR A 6 32.21 47.43 47.72
C TYR A 6 32.24 46.86 46.27
N PRO A 7 32.85 45.67 46.01
CA PRO A 7 33.12 45.13 44.69
C PRO A 7 31.89 44.50 44.02
N ARG A 8 31.76 44.67 42.69
CA ARG A 8 30.75 43.98 41.88
C ARG A 8 31.13 42.51 41.65
N GLU A 9 30.24 41.62 42.05
CA GLU A 9 30.22 40.21 41.63
C GLU A 9 30.04 40.07 40.11
N PRO A 10 30.53 38.97 39.49
CA PRO A 10 30.25 38.66 38.10
C PRO A 10 28.79 38.21 37.94
N GLU A 11 28.07 38.85 37.01
CA GLU A 11 26.72 38.49 36.60
C GLU A 11 26.63 37.01 36.20
N ALA A 12 25.77 36.28 36.92
CA ALA A 12 25.33 34.95 36.55
C ALA A 12 24.60 35.00 35.19
N VAL A 13 25.21 34.43 34.16
CA VAL A 13 24.54 34.14 32.90
C VAL A 13 23.48 33.08 33.17
N SER A 14 22.22 33.42 32.89
CA SER A 14 21.03 32.67 33.26
C SER A 14 21.04 31.24 32.73
N GLU A 15 21.12 30.28 33.66
CA GLU A 15 20.59 28.93 33.51
C GLU A 15 19.07 29.01 33.29
N GLY A 16 18.61 28.70 32.07
CA GLY A 16 17.17 28.59 31.80
C GLY A 16 16.81 28.58 30.33
N ALA A 17 16.70 27.37 29.76
CA ALA A 17 15.60 26.91 28.88
C ALA A 17 16.04 25.87 27.84
N THR A 18 16.54 24.72 28.30
CA THR A 18 16.25 23.45 27.62
C THR A 18 15.32 22.68 28.54
N GLN A 19 14.06 23.13 28.63
CA GLN A 19 13.06 22.40 29.38
C GLN A 19 12.84 21.07 28.66
N ALA A 20 13.20 19.95 29.32
CA ALA A 20 12.90 18.62 28.80
C ALA A 20 11.40 18.56 28.54
N LEU A 21 11.01 18.27 27.29
CA LEU A 21 9.60 18.11 26.91
C LEU A 21 8.92 17.11 27.84
N SER A 22 7.69 17.40 28.26
CA SER A 22 6.91 16.43 29.03
C SER A 22 6.68 15.16 28.18
N HIS A 23 6.48 14.01 28.83
CA HIS A 23 6.23 12.76 28.11
C HIS A 23 5.03 12.87 27.13
N PRO A 24 3.90 13.53 27.47
CA PRO A 24 2.83 13.82 26.50
C PRO A 24 3.27 14.67 25.30
N ASP A 25 4.14 15.67 25.51
CA ASP A 25 4.63 16.53 24.43
C ASP A 25 5.58 15.77 23.49
N GLN A 26 6.41 14.88 24.04
CA GLN A 26 7.29 14.01 23.25
C GLN A 26 6.48 13.03 22.39
N GLU A 27 5.44 12.41 22.95
CA GLU A 27 4.56 11.51 22.22
C GLU A 27 3.85 12.23 21.07
N ALA A 28 3.33 13.44 21.31
CA ALA A 28 2.71 14.27 20.30
C ALA A 28 3.70 14.66 19.18
N ALA A 29 4.93 15.04 19.54
CA ALA A 29 5.98 15.38 18.58
C ALA A 29 6.35 14.19 17.67
N ILE A 30 6.54 13.01 18.26
CA ILE A 30 6.83 11.77 17.51
C ILE A 30 5.68 11.46 16.54
N ARG A 31 4.43 11.54 17.03
CA ARG A 31 3.24 11.28 16.21
C ARG A 31 3.17 12.22 15.01
N ASN A 32 3.42 13.51 15.21
CA ASN A 32 3.43 14.51 14.14
C ASN A 32 4.55 14.24 13.12
N ALA A 33 5.75 13.92 13.59
CA ALA A 33 6.88 13.55 12.72
C ALA A 33 6.55 12.31 11.87
N VAL A 34 5.92 11.29 12.46
CA VAL A 34 5.49 10.08 11.74
C VAL A 34 4.46 10.39 10.67
N LEU A 35 3.50 11.29 10.93
CA LEU A 35 2.50 11.72 9.95
C LEU A 35 3.17 12.43 8.76
N LEU A 36 4.02 13.43 9.03
CA LEU A 36 4.74 14.18 8.00
C LEU A 36 5.62 13.28 7.13
N TRP A 37 6.39 12.40 7.77
CA TRP A 37 7.19 11.40 7.07
C TRP A 37 6.33 10.54 6.14
N ALA A 38 5.20 10.01 6.66
CA ALA A 38 4.34 9.12 5.90
C ALA A 38 3.73 9.85 4.68
N GLU A 39 3.34 11.11 4.84
CA GLU A 39 2.80 11.96 3.79
C GLU A 39 3.81 12.23 2.68
N GLN A 40 5.02 12.69 3.02
CA GLN A 40 6.08 13.01 2.08
C GLN A 40 6.57 11.77 1.32
N ASN A 41 6.64 10.62 1.99
CA ASN A 41 7.10 9.37 1.38
C ASN A 41 5.99 8.64 0.60
N THR A 42 4.78 9.18 0.54
CA THR A 42 3.67 8.58 -0.20
C THR A 42 3.29 9.49 -1.34
N ARG A 43 3.15 8.94 -2.55
CA ARG A 43 2.77 9.73 -3.72
C ARG A 43 1.32 10.23 -3.61
N PRO A 44 1.03 11.51 -3.92
CA PRO A 44 -0.34 12.05 -3.86
C PRO A 44 -1.33 11.29 -4.74
N GLU A 45 -0.91 10.85 -5.92
CA GLU A 45 -1.74 10.21 -6.95
C GLU A 45 -1.97 8.70 -6.74
N ALA A 46 -1.52 8.14 -5.61
CA ALA A 46 -1.71 6.72 -5.31
C ALA A 46 -3.19 6.39 -5.05
N LEU A 47 -3.76 5.46 -5.83
CA LEU A 47 -5.17 5.04 -5.72
C LEU A 47 -5.56 4.50 -4.33
N ASP A 48 -4.60 3.95 -3.60
CA ASP A 48 -4.70 3.38 -2.25
C ASP A 48 -3.98 4.24 -1.20
N ARG A 49 -3.79 5.55 -1.47
CA ARG A 49 -3.02 6.48 -0.61
C ARG A 49 -3.42 6.39 0.86
N LYS A 50 -4.72 6.44 1.17
CA LYS A 50 -5.23 6.40 2.55
C LYS A 50 -4.77 5.14 3.29
N GLN A 51 -4.84 3.98 2.63
CA GLN A 51 -4.38 2.72 3.23
C GLN A 51 -2.86 2.71 3.41
N LYS A 52 -2.09 3.19 2.42
CA LYS A 52 -0.63 3.29 2.52
C LYS A 52 -0.18 4.19 3.65
N LEU A 53 -0.83 5.34 3.84
CA LEU A 53 -0.56 6.25 4.96
C LEU A 53 -0.85 5.54 6.29
N ARG A 54 -2.02 4.93 6.42
CA ARG A 54 -2.39 4.16 7.62
C ARG A 54 -1.35 3.07 7.94
N ASP A 55 -0.94 2.29 6.95
CA ASP A 55 0.02 1.19 7.15
C ASP A 55 1.41 1.69 7.57
N LYS A 56 1.84 2.83 7.02
CA LYS A 56 3.10 3.48 7.37
C LYS A 56 3.07 4.03 8.79
N VAL A 57 2.07 4.85 9.09
CA VAL A 57 1.88 5.47 10.40
C VAL A 57 1.75 4.39 11.47
N SER A 58 0.90 3.39 11.25
CA SER A 58 0.71 2.28 12.19
C SER A 58 1.99 1.51 12.46
N ALA A 59 2.84 1.27 11.45
CA ALA A 59 4.08 0.53 11.65
C ALA A 59 5.10 1.30 12.49
N VAL A 60 5.27 2.59 12.23
CA VAL A 60 6.26 3.40 12.96
C VAL A 60 5.76 3.75 14.36
N THR A 61 4.49 4.13 14.50
CA THR A 61 3.88 4.45 15.81
C THR A 61 3.98 3.24 16.74
N SER A 62 3.58 2.05 16.28
CA SER A 62 3.66 0.84 17.12
C SER A 62 5.06 0.46 17.60
N PHE A 63 6.11 0.93 16.90
CA PHE A 63 7.48 0.70 17.35
C PHE A 63 7.84 1.65 18.48
N PHE A 64 7.46 2.92 18.37
CA PHE A 64 7.67 3.90 19.44
C PHE A 64 6.78 3.61 20.66
N ASP A 65 5.56 3.13 20.46
CA ASP A 65 4.70 2.64 21.56
C ASP A 65 5.35 1.44 22.28
N PHE A 66 6.00 0.55 21.53
CA PHE A 66 6.70 -0.61 22.10
C PHE A 66 8.00 -0.22 22.81
N SER A 67 8.77 0.71 22.24
CA SER A 67 10.08 1.08 22.78
C SER A 67 9.96 2.03 23.96
N GLY A 68 8.94 2.91 23.97
CA GLY A 68 8.79 4.00 24.94
C GLY A 68 9.93 5.03 24.88
N LYS A 69 10.70 5.06 23.78
CA LYS A 69 11.93 5.85 23.67
C LYS A 69 11.81 7.00 22.69
N HIS A 70 12.51 8.10 22.97
CA HIS A 70 12.68 9.17 22.01
C HIS A 70 13.51 8.68 20.80
N PRO A 71 13.26 9.15 19.56
CA PRO A 71 13.98 8.69 18.36
C PRO A 71 15.51 8.73 18.47
N GLY A 72 16.08 9.69 19.21
CA GLY A 72 17.52 9.82 19.45
C GLY A 72 18.12 8.78 20.42
N GLU A 73 17.29 8.05 21.18
CA GLU A 73 17.72 7.07 22.20
C GLU A 73 17.58 5.61 21.73
N VAL A 74 17.00 5.42 20.55
CA VAL A 74 16.74 4.11 19.98
C VAL A 74 18.04 3.47 19.49
N THR A 75 18.25 2.23 19.93
CA THR A 75 19.40 1.40 19.56
C THR A 75 19.00 0.28 18.58
N PRO A 76 19.96 -0.34 17.89
CA PRO A 76 19.68 -1.55 17.10
C PRO A 76 19.04 -2.67 17.93
N GLU A 77 19.39 -2.80 19.22
CA GLU A 77 18.81 -3.83 20.09
C GLU A 77 17.33 -3.60 20.36
N ASP A 78 16.87 -2.35 20.47
CA ASP A 78 15.45 -2.04 20.63
C ASP A 78 14.62 -2.54 19.43
N ILE A 79 15.18 -2.42 18.22
CA ILE A 79 14.55 -2.93 16.99
C ILE A 79 14.59 -4.45 16.93
N SER A 80 15.70 -5.06 17.37
CA SER A 80 15.82 -6.53 17.48
C SER A 80 14.80 -7.10 18.48
N ARG A 81 14.58 -6.43 19.63
CA ARG A 81 13.52 -6.82 20.59
C ARG A 81 12.13 -6.72 19.98
N TRP A 82 11.82 -5.62 19.30
CA TRP A 82 10.53 -5.44 18.64
C TRP A 82 10.30 -6.48 17.53
N ARG A 83 11.34 -6.81 16.77
CA ARG A 83 11.29 -7.87 15.77
C ARG A 83 10.93 -9.22 16.39
N ARG A 84 11.61 -9.61 17.48
CA ARG A 84 11.34 -10.88 18.19
C ARG A 84 9.93 -10.90 18.79
N GLU A 85 9.43 -9.78 19.30
CA GLU A 85 8.05 -9.65 19.78
C GLU A 85 7.04 -9.94 18.66
N MET A 86 7.24 -9.37 17.48
CA MET A 86 6.36 -9.61 16.33
C MET A 86 6.41 -11.07 15.86
N GLU A 87 7.60 -11.67 15.85
CA GLU A 87 7.78 -13.10 15.52
C GLU A 87 7.08 -14.00 16.55
N THR A 88 7.18 -13.68 17.84
CA THR A 88 6.50 -14.40 18.93
C THR A 88 4.98 -14.32 18.81
N ARG A 89 4.46 -13.19 18.31
CA ARG A 89 3.03 -13.01 17.99
C ARG A 89 2.58 -13.71 16.70
N GLY A 90 3.48 -14.44 16.03
CA GLY A 90 3.17 -15.20 14.81
C GLY A 90 3.05 -14.33 13.55
N LEU A 91 3.61 -13.11 13.52
CA LEU A 91 3.64 -12.32 12.29
C LEU A 91 4.55 -13.00 11.26
N LYS A 92 4.06 -13.09 10.01
CA LYS A 92 4.83 -13.67 8.91
C LYS A 92 6.14 -12.89 8.66
N PRO A 93 7.25 -13.55 8.29
CA PRO A 93 8.54 -12.88 8.05
C PRO A 93 8.49 -11.69 7.08
N PRO A 94 7.71 -11.71 5.97
CA PRO A 94 7.59 -10.53 5.09
C PRO A 94 6.94 -9.34 5.77
N THR A 95 5.98 -9.57 6.68
CA THR A 95 5.32 -8.53 7.47
C THR A 95 6.31 -7.90 8.43
N VAL A 96 7.06 -8.71 9.17
CA VAL A 96 8.13 -8.27 10.08
C VAL A 96 9.16 -7.43 9.32
N TYR A 97 9.67 -7.95 8.20
CA TYR A 97 10.60 -7.22 7.34
C TYR A 97 10.04 -5.88 6.87
N ALA A 98 8.79 -5.84 6.39
CA ALA A 98 8.17 -4.63 5.88
C ALA A 98 8.01 -3.57 6.98
N ARG A 99 7.67 -3.98 8.21
CA ARG A 99 7.55 -3.09 9.36
C ARG A 99 8.90 -2.49 9.76
N VAL A 100 9.95 -3.30 9.90
CA VAL A 100 11.32 -2.81 10.17
C VAL A 100 11.85 -1.92 9.04
N SER A 101 11.48 -2.21 7.79
CA SER A 101 11.82 -1.38 6.63
C SER A 101 11.23 0.03 6.71
N ARG A 102 10.03 0.16 7.30
CA ARG A 102 9.37 1.46 7.53
C ARG A 102 10.11 2.26 8.61
N ILE A 103 10.56 1.62 9.69
CA ILE A 103 11.43 2.25 10.70
C ILE A 103 12.72 2.77 10.03
N SER A 104 13.39 1.93 9.24
CA SER A 104 14.60 2.34 8.54
C SER A 104 14.35 3.53 7.60
N SER A 105 13.20 3.57 6.93
CA SER A 105 12.82 4.70 6.07
C SER A 105 12.48 5.96 6.84
N PHE A 106 11.92 5.84 8.04
CA PHE A 106 11.64 6.96 8.93
C PHE A 106 12.93 7.59 9.46
N TYR A 107 13.87 6.77 9.94
CA TYR A 107 15.19 7.27 10.38
C TYR A 107 15.97 7.93 9.25
N ARG A 108 15.94 7.39 8.03
CA ARG A 108 16.55 8.06 6.87
C ARG A 108 15.94 9.44 6.59
N TRP A 109 14.65 9.60 6.84
CA TRP A 109 13.98 10.89 6.68
C TRP A 109 14.35 11.88 7.79
N LEU A 110 14.37 11.44 9.06
CA LEU A 110 14.86 12.28 10.16
C LEU A 110 16.31 12.74 9.93
N MET A 111 17.17 11.83 9.44
CA MET A 111 18.56 12.14 9.12
C MET A 111 18.73 13.07 7.90
N SER A 112 17.71 13.22 7.06
CA SER A 112 17.76 14.12 5.90
C SER A 112 17.45 15.57 6.26
N ASP A 113 16.94 15.81 7.47
CA ASP A 113 16.66 17.14 8.00
C ASP A 113 17.93 17.72 8.66
N SER A 114 18.25 18.98 8.33
CA SER A 114 19.48 19.63 8.77
C SER A 114 19.52 19.91 10.28
N GLN A 115 18.37 20.09 10.93
CA GLN A 115 18.30 20.32 12.37
C GLN A 115 18.33 19.00 13.14
N LEU A 116 17.62 17.98 12.65
CA LEU A 116 17.52 16.68 13.33
C LEU A 116 18.76 15.80 13.15
N SER A 117 19.49 15.94 12.04
CA SER A 117 20.71 15.17 11.77
C SER A 117 21.84 15.40 12.78
N ALA A 118 21.84 16.53 13.50
CA ALA A 118 22.76 16.79 14.61
C ALA A 118 22.55 15.81 15.78
N PHE A 119 21.30 15.41 16.02
CA PHE A 119 20.87 14.55 17.13
C PHE A 119 20.70 13.09 16.71
N ILE A 120 20.34 12.83 15.45
CA ILE A 120 20.09 11.49 14.92
C ILE A 120 21.15 11.18 13.87
N ARG A 121 22.27 10.62 14.33
CA ARG A 121 23.47 10.42 13.50
C ARG A 121 23.51 9.08 12.76
N SER A 122 22.69 8.12 13.18
CA SER A 122 22.68 6.79 12.58
C SER A 122 21.27 6.21 12.48
N ASN A 123 21.12 5.22 11.60
CA ASN A 123 19.87 4.50 11.44
C ASN A 123 19.94 3.17 12.23
N PRO A 124 19.28 3.06 13.39
CA PRO A 124 19.35 1.85 14.21
C PRO A 124 18.80 0.62 13.49
N ALA A 125 17.88 0.82 12.53
CA ALA A 125 17.31 -0.28 11.75
C ALA A 125 18.27 -0.82 10.69
N ALA A 126 19.37 -0.12 10.36
CA ALA A 126 20.31 -0.59 9.35
C ALA A 126 21.01 -1.90 9.77
N GLN A 127 21.29 -2.06 11.06
CA GLN A 127 21.97 -3.24 11.60
C GLN A 127 20.98 -4.33 12.08
N ALA A 128 19.76 -3.94 12.44
CA ALA A 128 18.75 -4.85 12.99
C ALA A 128 17.73 -5.37 11.94
N ARG A 129 17.85 -4.96 10.67
CA ARG A 129 16.91 -5.38 9.63
C ARG A 129 17.10 -6.87 9.30
N PRO A 130 16.05 -7.70 9.37
CA PRO A 130 16.16 -9.10 8.97
C PRO A 130 16.48 -9.19 7.47
N ARG A 131 17.13 -10.30 7.06
CA ARG A 131 17.29 -10.61 5.63
C ARG A 131 15.90 -10.69 4.99
N TYR A 132 15.80 -10.18 3.76
CA TYR A 132 14.53 -10.27 3.03
C TYR A 132 14.14 -11.75 2.88
N PRO A 133 12.94 -12.15 3.32
CA PRO A 133 12.49 -13.53 3.12
C PRO A 133 12.38 -13.79 1.62
N ARG A 134 13.08 -14.82 1.13
CA ARG A 134 13.05 -15.17 -0.30
C ARG A 134 11.63 -15.64 -0.66
N PRO A 135 10.95 -15.00 -1.63
CA PRO A 135 9.55 -15.31 -1.96
C PRO A 135 9.31 -16.74 -2.48
N TYR A 136 10.38 -17.41 -2.92
CA TYR A 136 10.31 -18.68 -3.67
C TYR A 136 10.49 -19.93 -2.80
N GLN A 137 10.57 -19.81 -1.47
CA GLN A 137 10.83 -20.95 -0.57
C GLN A 137 9.59 -21.38 0.23
N SER A 138 8.40 -20.87 -0.05
CA SER A 138 7.16 -21.31 0.60
C SER A 138 6.26 -22.06 -0.38
N GLU A 139 5.61 -23.12 0.10
CA GLU A 139 4.62 -23.92 -0.66
C GLU A 139 3.48 -23.08 -1.23
N SER A 140 3.24 -21.87 -0.67
CA SER A 140 2.20 -20.93 -1.05
C SER A 140 2.38 -20.22 -2.41
N THR A 141 3.46 -20.52 -3.15
CA THR A 141 3.80 -19.84 -4.43
C THR A 141 3.94 -20.84 -5.58
N LYS A 142 3.35 -22.04 -5.49
CA LYS A 142 3.28 -22.95 -6.63
C LYS A 142 2.36 -22.36 -7.71
N ALA A 143 2.85 -22.35 -8.95
CA ALA A 143 2.02 -22.02 -10.10
C ALA A 143 0.97 -23.12 -10.29
N LEU A 144 -0.19 -22.76 -10.82
CA LEU A 144 -1.19 -23.75 -11.22
C LEU A 144 -0.63 -24.61 -12.35
N THR A 145 -0.88 -25.91 -12.30
CA THR A 145 -0.69 -26.77 -13.46
C THR A 145 -1.74 -26.47 -14.53
N ASP A 146 -1.50 -26.91 -15.77
CA ASP A 146 -2.49 -26.76 -16.84
C ASP A 146 -3.81 -27.48 -16.49
N ASP A 147 -3.74 -28.64 -15.83
CA ASP A 147 -4.92 -29.37 -15.36
C ASP A 147 -5.70 -28.59 -14.30
N GLU A 148 -5.01 -27.96 -13.33
CA GLU A 148 -5.64 -27.13 -12.31
C GLU A 148 -6.29 -25.87 -12.92
N MET A 149 -5.61 -25.24 -13.88
CA MET A 149 -6.14 -24.11 -14.63
C MET A 149 -7.40 -24.50 -15.41
N ASN A 150 -7.35 -25.62 -16.14
CA ASN A 150 -8.46 -26.14 -16.93
C ASN A 150 -9.65 -26.53 -16.02
N ALA A 151 -9.38 -27.18 -14.88
CA ALA A 151 -10.41 -27.53 -13.90
C ALA A 151 -11.11 -26.27 -13.34
N LEU A 152 -10.34 -25.22 -13.04
CA LEU A 152 -10.89 -23.95 -12.56
C LEU A 152 -11.75 -23.27 -13.62
N LEU A 153 -11.28 -23.20 -14.87
CA LEU A 153 -12.05 -22.65 -16.00
C LEU A 153 -13.33 -23.46 -16.24
N ALA A 154 -13.25 -24.79 -16.21
CA ALA A 154 -14.41 -25.67 -16.38
C ALA A 154 -15.44 -25.51 -15.25
N ALA A 155 -15.01 -25.26 -14.01
CA ALA A 155 -15.90 -25.01 -12.88
C ALA A 155 -16.74 -23.75 -13.08
N VAL A 156 -16.11 -22.62 -13.45
CA VAL A 156 -16.86 -21.37 -13.68
C VAL A 156 -17.64 -21.40 -15.00
N ARG A 157 -17.15 -22.11 -16.03
CA ARG A 157 -17.84 -22.28 -17.31
C ARG A 157 -19.17 -23.01 -17.14
N ARG A 158 -19.21 -24.08 -16.34
CA ARG A 158 -20.47 -24.78 -16.01
C ARG A 158 -21.51 -23.85 -15.38
N LEU A 159 -21.08 -22.95 -14.49
CA LEU A 159 -21.99 -21.94 -13.91
C LEU A 159 -22.46 -20.92 -14.96
N ALA A 160 -21.58 -20.50 -15.85
CA ALA A 160 -21.90 -19.58 -16.94
C ALA A 160 -22.94 -20.18 -17.91
N GLU A 161 -22.76 -21.45 -18.28
CA GLU A 161 -23.67 -22.23 -19.14
C GLU A 161 -25.03 -22.46 -18.47
N ALA A 162 -25.07 -22.63 -17.15
CA ALA A 162 -26.30 -22.67 -16.36
C ALA A 162 -27.03 -21.31 -16.23
N GLY A 163 -26.58 -20.27 -16.97
CA GLY A 163 -27.22 -18.96 -17.00
C GLY A 163 -26.80 -18.00 -15.87
N SER A 164 -25.82 -18.37 -15.04
CA SER A 164 -25.36 -17.50 -13.95
C SER A 164 -24.61 -16.28 -14.50
N VAL A 165 -25.13 -15.07 -14.24
CA VAL A 165 -24.42 -13.82 -14.54
C VAL A 165 -23.08 -13.74 -13.80
N VAL A 166 -23.02 -14.26 -12.57
CA VAL A 166 -21.78 -14.37 -11.78
C VAL A 166 -20.82 -15.35 -12.44
N GLY A 167 -21.31 -16.52 -12.86
CA GLY A 167 -20.51 -17.51 -13.59
C GLY A 167 -19.90 -16.93 -14.87
N LYS A 168 -20.70 -16.24 -15.69
CA LYS A 168 -20.24 -15.55 -16.91
C LYS A 168 -19.18 -14.49 -16.59
N ARG A 169 -19.38 -13.69 -15.54
CA ARG A 169 -18.39 -12.70 -15.09
C ARG A 169 -17.07 -13.37 -14.71
N ASP A 170 -17.14 -14.39 -13.88
CA ASP A 170 -15.97 -15.02 -13.28
C ASP A 170 -15.19 -15.81 -14.34
N TYR A 171 -15.88 -16.43 -15.31
CA TYR A 171 -15.26 -17.03 -16.49
C TYR A 171 -14.48 -16.00 -17.33
N ALA A 172 -15.11 -14.88 -17.67
CA ALA A 172 -14.43 -13.79 -18.40
C ALA A 172 -13.25 -13.22 -17.59
N LEU A 173 -13.38 -13.06 -16.27
CA LEU A 173 -12.29 -12.59 -15.41
C LEU A 173 -11.09 -13.56 -15.41
N LEU A 174 -11.33 -14.86 -15.30
CA LEU A 174 -10.27 -15.87 -15.31
C LEU A 174 -9.54 -15.90 -16.66
N LEU A 175 -10.28 -15.86 -17.78
CA LEU A 175 -9.67 -15.75 -19.11
C LEU A 175 -8.80 -14.50 -19.23
N PHE A 176 -9.27 -13.35 -18.73
CA PHE A 176 -8.45 -12.16 -18.68
C PHE A 176 -7.19 -12.37 -17.85
N TYR A 177 -7.27 -12.97 -16.66
CA TYR A 177 -6.08 -13.23 -15.85
C TYR A 177 -5.07 -14.12 -16.56
N PHE A 178 -5.52 -15.24 -17.15
CA PHE A 178 -4.64 -16.21 -17.78
C PHE A 178 -4.06 -15.72 -19.10
N LEU A 179 -4.87 -15.10 -19.96
CA LEU A 179 -4.43 -14.67 -21.30
C LEU A 179 -3.64 -13.36 -21.28
N THR A 180 -3.91 -12.47 -20.32
CA THR A 180 -3.24 -11.16 -20.26
C THR A 180 -2.07 -11.12 -19.27
N GLY A 181 -2.04 -12.02 -18.28
CA GLY A 181 -1.06 -12.01 -17.19
C GLY A 181 -1.10 -10.75 -16.32
N LEU A 182 -2.20 -9.99 -16.39
CA LEU A 182 -2.34 -8.73 -15.65
C LEU A 182 -2.58 -8.96 -14.17
N ARG A 183 -2.08 -8.03 -13.34
CA ARG A 183 -2.31 -8.07 -11.89
C ARG A 183 -3.78 -7.90 -11.60
N ARG A 184 -4.23 -8.46 -10.46
CA ARG A 184 -5.58 -8.28 -9.92
C ARG A 184 -6.10 -6.84 -10.07
N SER A 185 -5.33 -5.86 -9.60
CA SER A 185 -5.71 -4.44 -9.63
C SER A 185 -5.82 -3.86 -11.04
N GLU A 186 -5.03 -4.37 -11.99
CA GLU A 186 -5.02 -3.94 -13.39
C GLU A 186 -6.30 -4.45 -14.07
N VAL A 187 -6.64 -5.74 -13.92
CA VAL A 187 -7.87 -6.33 -14.49
C VAL A 187 -9.14 -5.73 -13.88
N ILE A 188 -9.28 -5.72 -12.55
CA ILE A 188 -10.54 -5.29 -11.92
C ILE A 188 -10.82 -3.79 -12.07
N SER A 189 -9.82 -3.00 -12.46
CA SER A 189 -9.95 -1.56 -12.66
C SER A 189 -10.20 -1.15 -14.11
N LEU A 190 -10.26 -2.12 -15.03
CA LEU A 190 -10.59 -1.87 -16.43
C LEU A 190 -11.95 -1.17 -16.55
N ARG A 191 -12.04 -0.22 -17.46
CA ARG A 191 -13.25 0.50 -17.88
C ARG A 191 -13.55 0.16 -19.33
N GLY A 192 -14.78 0.38 -19.77
CA GLY A 192 -15.16 0.07 -21.15
C GLY A 192 -14.28 0.75 -22.22
N LYS A 193 -13.80 1.97 -21.95
CA LYS A 193 -12.85 2.71 -22.82
C LYS A 193 -11.47 2.08 -22.95
N ASP A 194 -11.12 1.21 -22.02
CA ASP A 194 -9.80 0.57 -21.96
C ASP A 194 -9.75 -0.64 -22.92
N LEU A 195 -10.88 -1.02 -23.52
CA LEU A 195 -11.02 -2.19 -24.38
C LEU A 195 -11.35 -1.72 -25.79
N GLU A 196 -10.65 -2.31 -26.75
CA GLU A 196 -10.82 -2.01 -28.16
C GLU A 196 -10.73 -3.33 -28.94
N PHE A 197 -11.73 -3.62 -29.75
CA PHE A 197 -11.73 -4.81 -30.60
C PHE A 197 -11.44 -4.38 -32.03
N LYS A 198 -10.32 -4.84 -32.57
CA LYS A 198 -9.82 -4.46 -33.90
C LYS A 198 -9.31 -5.70 -34.61
N GLU A 199 -9.74 -5.90 -35.85
CA GLU A 199 -9.21 -6.96 -36.72
C GLU A 199 -9.25 -8.36 -36.06
N GLY A 200 -10.34 -8.66 -35.34
CA GLY A 200 -10.50 -9.94 -34.64
C GLY A 200 -9.71 -10.06 -33.33
N THR A 201 -8.95 -9.05 -32.94
CA THR A 201 -8.08 -9.06 -31.75
C THR A 201 -8.60 -8.09 -30.69
N LEU A 202 -8.61 -8.54 -29.43
CA LEU A 202 -8.94 -7.69 -28.29
C LEU A 202 -7.68 -6.97 -27.79
N VAL A 203 -7.72 -5.65 -27.79
CA VAL A 203 -6.67 -4.78 -27.23
C VAL A 203 -7.12 -4.29 -25.85
N VAL A 204 -6.32 -4.60 -24.82
CA VAL A 204 -6.55 -4.20 -23.43
C VAL A 204 -5.54 -3.13 -23.03
N LYS A 205 -6.03 -1.91 -22.80
CA LYS A 205 -5.24 -0.78 -22.27
C LYS A 205 -5.31 -0.82 -20.75
N TYR A 206 -4.17 -0.69 -20.06
CA TYR A 206 -4.14 -0.74 -18.60
C TYR A 206 -3.03 0.13 -18.02
N ARG A 207 -3.22 0.52 -16.76
CA ARG A 207 -2.28 1.38 -16.04
C ARG A 207 -1.31 0.51 -15.22
N ARG A 208 -0.03 0.50 -15.60
CA ARG A 208 1.02 -0.19 -14.82
C ARG A 208 1.37 0.59 -13.56
N LYS A 209 2.05 -0.09 -12.63
CA LYS A 209 2.71 0.55 -11.48
C LYS A 209 3.55 1.75 -11.96
N GLY A 210 3.44 2.88 -11.27
CA GLY A 210 4.07 4.14 -11.67
C GLY A 210 3.17 5.02 -12.54
N GLY A 211 1.97 4.56 -12.88
CA GLY A 211 0.93 5.38 -13.47
C GLY A 211 0.94 5.47 -15.00
N LYS A 212 1.90 4.81 -15.67
CA LYS A 212 2.02 4.76 -17.13
C LYS A 212 0.97 3.82 -17.74
N PHE A 213 0.32 4.27 -18.81
CA PHE A 213 -0.57 3.43 -19.61
C PHE A 213 0.22 2.58 -20.60
N THR A 214 -0.29 1.40 -20.88
CA THR A 214 0.25 0.46 -21.86
C THR A 214 -0.93 -0.28 -22.50
N ALA A 215 -0.69 -1.02 -23.57
CA ALA A 215 -1.67 -1.90 -24.20
C ALA A 215 -1.11 -3.32 -24.33
N ARG A 216 -2.01 -4.30 -24.39
CA ARG A 216 -1.71 -5.69 -24.71
C ARG A 216 -2.79 -6.25 -25.63
N GLU A 217 -2.36 -6.95 -26.66
CA GLU A 217 -3.24 -7.73 -27.54
C GLU A 217 -3.54 -9.10 -26.93
N VAL A 218 -4.79 -9.52 -27.10
CA VAL A 218 -5.32 -10.81 -26.68
C VAL A 218 -5.90 -11.45 -27.93
N ALA A 219 -5.09 -12.31 -28.56
CA ALA A 219 -5.43 -12.97 -29.81
C ALA A 219 -6.46 -14.10 -29.64
N ASP A 220 -6.53 -14.69 -28.44
CA ASP A 220 -7.49 -15.74 -28.15
C ASP A 220 -8.91 -15.16 -28.10
N PRO A 221 -9.83 -15.60 -29.00
CA PRO A 221 -11.17 -15.04 -29.12
C PRO A 221 -12.04 -15.32 -27.89
N SER A 222 -11.72 -16.35 -27.10
CA SER A 222 -12.51 -16.74 -25.91
C SER A 222 -12.63 -15.60 -24.89
N ALA A 223 -11.61 -14.74 -24.78
CA ALA A 223 -11.66 -13.57 -23.91
C ALA A 223 -12.76 -12.58 -24.33
N HIS A 224 -12.85 -12.30 -25.64
CA HIS A 224 -13.84 -11.38 -26.19
C HIS A 224 -15.25 -12.00 -26.14
N GLU A 225 -15.38 -13.29 -26.46
CA GLU A 225 -16.64 -14.03 -26.42
C GLU A 225 -17.21 -14.07 -24.99
N ALA A 226 -16.40 -14.51 -24.02
CA ALA A 226 -16.82 -14.59 -22.62
C ALA A 226 -17.19 -13.21 -22.05
N LEU A 227 -16.42 -12.17 -22.41
CA LEU A 227 -16.74 -10.80 -22.02
C LEU A 227 -18.07 -10.34 -22.62
N SER A 228 -18.30 -10.60 -23.90
CA SER A 228 -19.53 -10.23 -24.60
C SER A 228 -20.75 -10.94 -24.01
N GLU A 229 -20.63 -12.23 -23.71
CA GLU A 229 -21.67 -12.99 -23.02
C GLU A 229 -22.00 -12.42 -21.65
N TYR A 230 -20.96 -12.09 -20.86
CA TYR A 230 -21.14 -11.49 -19.55
C TYR A 230 -21.83 -10.13 -19.66
N LEU A 231 -21.35 -9.23 -20.53
CA LEU A 231 -21.93 -7.90 -20.69
C LEU A 231 -23.38 -7.97 -21.18
N LYS A 232 -23.71 -8.90 -22.08
CA LYS A 232 -25.09 -9.14 -22.52
C LYS A 232 -25.96 -9.62 -21.35
N ALA A 233 -25.53 -10.65 -20.63
CA ALA A 233 -26.29 -11.21 -19.51
C ALA A 233 -26.48 -10.21 -18.35
N ALA A 234 -25.52 -9.29 -18.16
CA ALA A 234 -25.62 -8.23 -17.16
C ALA A 234 -26.45 -7.01 -17.61
N GLY A 235 -26.93 -6.96 -18.86
CA GLY A 235 -27.63 -5.79 -19.41
C GLY A 235 -26.72 -4.58 -19.67
N ARG A 236 -25.44 -4.83 -19.98
CA ARG A 236 -24.35 -3.85 -20.04
C ARG A 236 -23.61 -3.84 -21.38
N GLY A 237 -24.26 -4.26 -22.46
CA GLY A 237 -23.66 -4.30 -23.80
C GLY A 237 -23.11 -2.95 -24.29
N ASN A 238 -23.64 -1.82 -23.79
CA ASN A 238 -23.18 -0.47 -24.13
C ASN A 238 -22.01 0.04 -23.25
N VAL A 239 -21.36 -0.81 -22.46
CA VAL A 239 -20.24 -0.39 -21.61
C VAL A 239 -18.98 -0.07 -22.40
N LEU A 240 -18.71 -0.79 -23.50
CA LEU A 240 -17.51 -0.60 -24.30
C LEU A 240 -17.40 0.85 -24.80
N GLY A 241 -16.18 1.38 -24.83
CA GLY A 241 -15.92 2.79 -25.15
C GLY A 241 -16.26 3.79 -24.04
N THR A 242 -16.96 3.39 -22.97
CA THR A 242 -17.37 4.32 -21.90
C THR A 242 -16.40 4.34 -20.71
N GLU A 243 -16.47 5.40 -19.90
CA GLU A 243 -15.75 5.49 -18.63
C GLU A 243 -16.27 4.51 -17.55
N ARG A 244 -17.34 3.76 -17.81
CA ARG A 244 -17.95 2.89 -16.80
C ARG A 244 -17.05 1.68 -16.52
N PRO A 245 -16.99 1.17 -15.27
CA PRO A 245 -16.20 -0.01 -14.94
C PRO A 245 -16.58 -1.20 -15.82
N LEU A 246 -15.62 -1.99 -16.28
CA LEU A 246 -15.93 -3.19 -17.05
C LEU A 246 -16.65 -4.22 -16.18
N TRP A 247 -16.16 -4.44 -14.97
CA TRP A 247 -16.66 -5.44 -14.03
C TRP A 247 -17.58 -4.82 -12.97
N THR A 248 -18.64 -5.54 -12.60
CA THR A 248 -19.55 -5.14 -11.52
C THR A 248 -19.71 -6.25 -10.49
N ARG A 249 -20.05 -5.82 -9.27
CA ARG A 249 -20.51 -6.71 -8.21
C ARG A 249 -21.95 -7.17 -8.49
N HIS A 250 -22.25 -8.40 -8.09
CA HIS A 250 -23.52 -9.09 -8.32
C HIS A 250 -24.03 -9.76 -7.03
N ASP A 251 -23.40 -9.48 -5.88
CA ASP A 251 -23.87 -9.88 -4.55
C ASP A 251 -24.98 -8.93 -4.08
N ARG A 252 -26.22 -9.47 -4.00
CA ARG A 252 -27.45 -8.89 -3.41
C ARG A 252 -27.52 -7.34 -3.31
N ALA A 253 -27.84 -6.71 -4.43
CA ALA A 253 -28.77 -5.59 -4.54
C ALA A 253 -29.02 -5.34 -6.03
N GLY A 254 -30.27 -5.39 -6.48
CA GLY A 254 -30.69 -5.33 -7.89
C GLY A 254 -30.43 -4.02 -8.63
N LYS A 255 -29.25 -3.40 -8.50
CA LYS A 255 -28.79 -2.28 -9.34
C LYS A 255 -27.27 -2.41 -9.56
N GLY A 256 -26.88 -3.17 -10.58
CA GLY A 256 -25.50 -3.19 -11.06
C GLY A 256 -25.07 -1.80 -11.51
N GLY A 257 -24.13 -1.17 -10.78
CA GLY A 257 -23.63 0.14 -11.21
C GLY A 257 -22.75 0.92 -10.24
N ARG A 258 -22.69 0.60 -8.94
CA ARG A 258 -21.85 1.35 -8.01
C ARG A 258 -20.68 0.52 -7.51
N ARG A 259 -19.47 0.90 -7.91
CA ARG A 259 -18.28 0.68 -7.06
C ARG A 259 -18.46 1.54 -5.80
N SER A 260 -17.94 1.10 -4.66
CA SER A 260 -17.70 2.01 -3.53
C SER A 260 -16.97 3.25 -4.05
N PRO A 261 -17.42 4.47 -3.70
CA PRO A 261 -16.79 5.69 -4.21
C PRO A 261 -15.31 5.70 -3.81
N PRO A 262 -14.39 6.16 -4.68
CA PRO A 262 -13.10 6.61 -4.17
C PRO A 262 -13.37 7.67 -3.10
N ALA A 263 -12.66 7.59 -1.97
CA ALA A 263 -12.78 8.59 -0.91
C ALA A 263 -12.71 10.00 -1.52
N PRO A 264 -13.59 10.93 -1.11
CA PRO A 264 -13.65 12.25 -1.69
C PRO A 264 -12.27 12.90 -1.63
N SER A 265 -11.83 13.43 -2.76
CA SER A 265 -10.67 14.32 -2.85
C SER A 265 -11.02 15.60 -2.11
N SER A 266 -10.70 15.66 -0.82
CA SER A 266 -10.63 16.93 -0.10
C SER A 266 -9.42 17.68 -0.65
N ARG A 267 -9.68 18.59 -1.59
CA ARG A 267 -8.82 19.75 -1.78
C ARG A 267 -9.00 20.62 -0.55
N ILE A 268 -7.99 20.67 0.32
CA ILE A 268 -7.52 21.87 1.02
C ILE A 268 -6.01 21.70 1.11
#